data_AF-A0A9X4HA17-F1
#
_entry.id   AF-A0A9X4HA17-F1
#
_cell.length_a   1.000
_cell.length_b   1.000
_cell.length_c   1.000
_cell.angle_alpha   90.00
_cell.angle_beta   90.00
_cell.angle_gamma   90.00
#
_symmetry.space_group_name_H-M   'P 1'
#
loop_
_entity.id
_entity.type
_entity.pdbx_description
1 polymer ?
#
loop_
_entity_poly.entity_id
_entity_poly.type
_entity_poly.pdbx_seq_one_letter_code
_entity_poly.pdbx_strand_id
1 'polypeptide(L)'
;MPSYAIEARSFKILGVAGHDFWVLRDEHGTALAELHGLATDRETGTALLVGTDETKHSLRAWHFPHDAAYAATVGVKVTSTSYIDDSQQSNTIAIGDKDEILARWNTAVKAMPELNALDLNYPDYGFKVFGDTVNSNSAFRTFGELMSLPVEDFPGSIEPGLGKRMLSQERIEELRYREQPAQNREPERNPANDPTRQGHPDHTLMQQIRKKIEGLNDSGHLQAADTDRISASVYALAKQNNFSSVDEIALSQQTSAAAAGEKIFILQGASDNPAALRAYMPTKEATQTPVEQSFEKVQTLQSSGSAQERAQQQPSHQIPEQEARQRTTVPSL
;
A
#
# COMPACT_ATOMS: atom_id res chain seq x y z
N MET A 1 21.52 -8.36 3.43
CA MET A 1 20.67 -7.17 3.16
C MET A 1 19.46 -7.28 4.07
N PRO A 2 18.86 -6.18 4.51
CA PRO A 2 17.52 -6.23 5.12
C PRO A 2 16.57 -7.00 4.20
N SER A 3 15.84 -7.99 4.73
CA SER A 3 15.01 -8.90 3.93
C SER A 3 13.59 -8.94 4.45
N TYR A 4 12.64 -8.79 3.54
CA TYR A 4 11.22 -8.94 3.83
C TYR A 4 10.88 -10.43 3.88
N ALA A 5 9.78 -10.77 4.56
CA ALA A 5 9.38 -12.16 4.72
C ALA A 5 7.86 -12.36 4.60
N ILE A 6 7.46 -13.54 4.14
CA ILE A 6 6.08 -14.03 4.23
C ILE A 6 6.08 -15.27 5.13
N GLU A 7 5.27 -15.22 6.18
CA GLU A 7 5.08 -16.31 7.13
C GLU A 7 3.72 -16.96 6.95
N ALA A 8 3.70 -18.29 7.00
CA ALA A 8 2.49 -19.03 7.31
C ALA A 8 2.38 -19.14 8.84
N ARG A 9 1.20 -18.88 9.39
CA ARG A 9 0.91 -19.02 10.81
C ARG A 9 -0.38 -19.80 11.05
N SER A 10 -0.47 -20.46 12.20
CA SER A 10 -1.67 -21.17 12.62
C SER A 10 -1.93 -21.04 14.11
N PHE A 11 -3.19 -20.77 14.46
CA PHE A 11 -3.68 -20.85 15.83
C PHE A 11 -4.81 -21.86 15.96
N LYS A 12 -4.98 -22.39 17.17
CA LYS A 12 -5.99 -23.42 17.43
C LYS A 12 -7.33 -22.80 17.80
N ILE A 13 -8.34 -23.13 17.01
CA ILE A 13 -9.75 -22.94 17.33
C ILE A 13 -10.23 -24.12 18.16
N LEU A 14 -10.81 -23.83 19.33
CA LEU A 14 -11.29 -24.82 20.30
C LEU A 14 -10.24 -25.90 20.67
N GLY A 15 -8.95 -25.55 20.57
CA GLY A 15 -7.83 -26.42 20.96
C GLY A 15 -7.47 -27.54 19.99
N VAL A 16 -8.19 -27.71 18.87
CA VAL A 16 -8.01 -28.87 17.96
C VAL A 16 -7.94 -28.52 16.48
N ALA A 17 -8.72 -27.53 16.01
CA ALA A 17 -8.74 -27.15 14.60
C ALA A 17 -7.78 -25.98 14.35
N GLY A 18 -6.96 -26.07 13.30
CA GLY A 18 -6.06 -24.99 12.89
C GLY A 18 -6.82 -23.94 12.09
N HIS A 19 -6.60 -22.67 12.40
CA HIS A 19 -6.90 -21.54 11.52
C HIS A 19 -5.60 -21.02 10.95
N ASP A 20 -5.42 -21.19 9.65
CA ASP A 20 -4.18 -20.86 8.98
C ASP A 20 -4.30 -19.52 8.27
N PHE A 21 -3.24 -18.72 8.32
CA PHE A 21 -3.21 -17.37 7.77
C PHE A 21 -1.79 -16.95 7.40
N TRP A 22 -1.70 -15.90 6.59
CA TRP A 22 -0.43 -15.38 6.10
C TRP A 22 -0.09 -14.06 6.77
N VAL A 23 1.19 -13.84 7.05
CA VAL A 23 1.72 -12.58 7.60
C VAL A 23 2.86 -12.07 6.72
N LEU A 24 2.77 -10.80 6.35
CA LEU A 24 3.85 -10.06 5.69
C LEU A 24 4.69 -9.36 6.75
N ARG A 25 6.01 -9.53 6.70
CA ARG A 25 6.96 -8.83 7.57
C ARG A 25 7.98 -8.00 6.80
N ASP A 26 8.34 -6.87 7.41
CA ASP A 26 9.44 -6.02 6.95
C ASP A 26 10.82 -6.58 7.33
N GLU A 27 11.87 -5.83 6.99
CA GLU A 27 13.25 -6.20 7.29
C GLU A 27 13.62 -6.27 8.77
N HIS A 28 12.78 -5.72 9.64
CA HIS A 28 12.95 -5.71 11.09
C HIS A 28 12.12 -6.82 11.76
N GLY A 29 11.37 -7.61 10.97
CA GLY A 29 10.44 -8.60 11.47
C GLY A 29 9.12 -8.00 11.95
N THR A 30 8.87 -6.71 11.71
CA THR A 30 7.60 -6.06 12.05
C THR A 30 6.52 -6.57 11.10
N ALA A 31 5.36 -6.95 11.65
CA ALA A 31 4.22 -7.35 10.82
C ALA A 31 3.64 -6.12 10.11
N LEU A 32 3.64 -6.15 8.77
CA LEU A 32 3.07 -5.11 7.93
C LEU A 32 1.58 -5.36 7.67
N ALA A 33 1.21 -6.63 7.47
CA ALA A 33 -0.17 -7.02 7.21
C ALA A 33 -0.43 -8.51 7.40
N GLU A 34 -1.71 -8.87 7.55
CA GLU A 34 -2.21 -10.24 7.57
C GLU A 34 -3.22 -10.52 6.44
N LEU A 35 -3.25 -11.75 5.93
CA LEU A 35 -4.26 -12.25 5.00
C LEU A 35 -4.98 -13.46 5.58
N HIS A 36 -6.31 -13.40 5.61
CA HIS A 36 -7.18 -14.43 6.17
C HIS A 36 -8.32 -14.79 5.23
N GLY A 37 -8.76 -16.05 5.26
CA GLY A 37 -10.16 -16.36 4.98
C GLY A 37 -10.94 -16.36 6.28
N LEU A 38 -12.03 -15.61 6.38
CA LEU A 38 -12.89 -15.61 7.58
C LEU A 38 -14.33 -15.85 7.18
N ALA A 39 -15.11 -16.39 8.10
CA ALA A 39 -16.56 -16.30 8.01
C ALA A 39 -16.94 -14.82 8.10
N THR A 40 -17.89 -14.38 7.30
CA THR A 40 -18.36 -13.01 7.29
C THR A 40 -19.87 -13.01 7.25
N ASP A 41 -20.46 -12.38 8.24
CA ASP A 41 -21.89 -12.17 8.29
C ASP A 41 -22.35 -11.31 7.11
N ARG A 42 -23.30 -11.83 6.33
CA ARG A 42 -23.76 -11.21 5.08
C ARG A 42 -24.50 -9.90 5.30
N GLU A 43 -25.18 -9.75 6.44
CA GLU A 43 -26.00 -8.57 6.74
C GLU A 43 -25.13 -7.42 7.24
N THR A 44 -24.20 -7.72 8.14
CA THR A 44 -23.38 -6.72 8.85
C THR A 44 -22.02 -6.51 8.19
N GLY A 45 -21.55 -7.47 7.39
CA GLY A 45 -20.19 -7.50 6.86
C GLY A 45 -19.12 -7.80 7.92
N THR A 46 -19.51 -8.25 9.11
CA THR A 46 -18.60 -8.48 10.24
C THR A 46 -17.87 -9.80 10.08
N ALA A 47 -16.55 -9.78 10.27
CA ALA A 47 -15.72 -10.98 10.29
C ALA A 47 -15.94 -11.80 11.56
N LEU A 48 -15.96 -13.12 11.40
CA LEU A 48 -16.09 -14.12 12.44
C LEU A 48 -14.98 -15.16 12.24
N LEU A 49 -14.35 -15.58 13.33
CA LEU A 49 -13.36 -16.66 13.30
C LEU A 49 -13.97 -17.99 12.84
N VAL A 50 -15.20 -18.25 13.29
CA VAL A 50 -15.95 -19.45 12.95
C VAL A 50 -17.40 -19.06 12.68
N GLY A 51 -17.93 -19.47 11.53
CA GLY A 51 -19.33 -19.30 11.21
C GLY A 51 -20.22 -20.33 11.92
N THR A 52 -21.42 -19.93 12.30
CA THR A 52 -22.42 -20.79 12.96
C THR A 52 -23.72 -20.97 12.18
N ASP A 53 -23.84 -20.32 11.02
CA ASP A 53 -25.01 -20.38 10.14
C ASP A 53 -24.56 -20.20 8.67
N GLU A 54 -24.49 -21.31 7.93
CA GLU A 54 -24.04 -21.39 6.54
C GLU A 54 -24.90 -20.54 5.59
N THR A 55 -26.15 -20.25 5.96
CA THR A 55 -27.04 -19.41 5.14
C THR A 55 -26.76 -17.92 5.34
N LYS A 56 -26.25 -17.54 6.50
CA LYS A 56 -25.96 -16.14 6.86
C LYS A 56 -24.51 -15.76 6.69
N HIS A 57 -23.60 -16.73 6.70
CA HIS A 57 -22.17 -16.46 6.67
C HIS A 57 -21.56 -16.85 5.33
N SER A 58 -20.78 -15.92 4.76
CA SER A 58 -19.94 -16.16 3.58
C SER A 58 -18.49 -16.36 3.98
N LEU A 59 -17.76 -17.18 3.24
CA LEU A 59 -16.30 -17.14 3.27
C LEU A 59 -15.83 -15.91 2.51
N ARG A 60 -15.07 -15.05 3.18
CA ARG A 60 -14.42 -13.89 2.54
C ARG A 60 -12.94 -13.84 2.84
N ALA A 61 -12.21 -13.37 1.85
CA ALA A 61 -10.85 -12.88 1.94
C ALA A 61 -10.82 -11.56 2.71
N TRP A 62 -9.98 -11.50 3.75
CA TRP A 62 -9.71 -10.34 4.59
C TRP A 62 -8.22 -9.97 4.54
N HIS A 63 -7.96 -8.68 4.53
CA HIS A 63 -6.63 -8.09 4.59
C HIS A 63 -6.60 -7.12 5.76
N PHE A 64 -5.66 -7.33 6.68
CA PHE A 64 -5.48 -6.51 7.87
C PHE A 64 -4.11 -5.82 7.82
N PRO A 65 -4.01 -4.60 7.26
CA PRO A 65 -2.78 -3.83 7.23
C PRO A 65 -2.51 -3.20 8.61
N HIS A 66 -1.31 -3.34 9.14
CA HIS A 66 -0.91 -2.73 10.42
C HIS A 66 0.01 -1.54 10.24
N ASP A 67 0.82 -1.54 9.17
CA ASP A 67 1.74 -0.45 8.87
C ASP A 67 1.09 0.62 7.97
N ALA A 68 1.27 1.89 8.34
CA ALA A 68 0.65 3.01 7.63
C ALA A 68 1.27 3.26 6.26
N ALA A 69 2.58 3.07 6.10
CA ALA A 69 3.24 3.27 4.83
C ALA A 69 2.80 2.20 3.84
N TYR A 70 2.80 0.93 4.25
CA TYR A 70 2.30 -0.20 3.48
C TYR A 70 0.81 -0.03 3.12
N ALA A 71 -0.05 0.30 4.09
CA ALA A 71 -1.48 0.47 3.85
C ALA A 71 -1.77 1.55 2.78
N ALA A 72 -1.01 2.64 2.78
CA ALA A 72 -1.09 3.67 1.76
C ALA A 72 -0.75 3.15 0.35
N THR A 73 0.22 2.22 0.22
CA THR A 73 0.60 1.64 -1.07
C THR A 73 -0.51 0.86 -1.76
N VAL A 74 -1.36 0.20 -0.98
CA VAL A 74 -2.48 -0.62 -1.48
C VAL A 74 -3.84 0.06 -1.34
N GLY A 75 -3.87 1.35 -0.97
CA GLY A 75 -5.08 2.18 -0.95
C GLY A 75 -6.09 1.82 0.13
N VAL A 76 -5.62 1.27 1.26
CA VAL A 76 -6.46 0.82 2.38
C VAL A 76 -6.06 1.54 3.68
N LYS A 77 -6.94 1.50 4.68
CA LYS A 77 -6.63 2.03 6.01
C LYS A 77 -5.98 0.95 6.87
N VAL A 78 -5.07 1.37 7.74
CA VAL A 78 -4.56 0.50 8.81
C VAL A 78 -5.69 0.06 9.74
N THR A 79 -5.52 -1.10 10.34
CA THR A 79 -6.41 -1.66 11.34
C THR A 79 -5.65 -2.02 12.61
N SER A 80 -6.33 -1.89 13.74
CA SER A 80 -5.85 -2.39 15.04
C SER A 80 -6.19 -3.87 15.25
N THR A 81 -7.09 -4.45 14.45
CA THR A 81 -7.41 -5.87 14.50
C THR A 81 -6.20 -6.65 14.04
N SER A 82 -5.71 -7.56 14.88
CA SER A 82 -4.66 -8.50 14.54
C SER A 82 -4.95 -9.86 15.15
N TYR A 83 -4.56 -10.91 14.44
CA TYR A 83 -4.63 -12.29 14.93
C TYR A 83 -3.24 -12.85 15.22
N ILE A 84 -2.18 -12.04 15.11
CA ILE A 84 -0.82 -12.47 15.42
C ILE A 84 -0.66 -12.62 16.94
N ASP A 85 -0.17 -13.78 17.35
CA ASP A 85 0.27 -14.05 18.71
C ASP A 85 1.55 -14.90 18.69
N ASP A 86 2.49 -14.61 19.58
CA ASP A 86 3.80 -15.25 19.62
C ASP A 86 3.75 -16.73 20.03
N SER A 87 2.65 -17.19 20.64
CA SER A 87 2.45 -18.59 21.03
C SER A 87 2.02 -19.50 19.87
N GLN A 88 1.72 -18.92 18.70
CA GLN A 88 1.25 -19.63 17.53
C GLN A 88 2.35 -20.43 16.84
N GLN A 89 1.95 -21.46 16.09
CA GLN A 89 2.88 -22.08 15.15
C GLN A 89 3.12 -21.10 14.00
N SER A 90 4.38 -20.93 13.60
CA SER A 90 4.75 -20.03 12.50
C SER A 90 5.94 -20.58 11.72
N ASN A 91 5.87 -20.52 10.40
CA ASN A 91 6.93 -20.90 9.49
C ASN A 91 7.19 -19.77 8.50
N THR A 92 8.43 -19.31 8.38
CA THR A 92 8.81 -18.38 7.32
C THR A 92 8.93 -19.13 5.99
N ILE A 93 8.09 -18.75 5.02
CA ILE A 93 7.96 -19.48 3.75
C ILE A 93 8.76 -18.81 2.63
N ALA A 94 8.83 -17.48 2.63
CA ALA A 94 9.64 -16.72 1.69
C ALA A 94 10.42 -15.63 2.40
N ILE A 95 11.66 -15.43 1.97
CA ILE A 95 12.55 -14.34 2.39
C ILE A 95 13.18 -13.79 1.12
N GLY A 96 13.14 -12.47 0.94
CA GLY A 96 13.63 -11.84 -0.28
C GLY A 96 13.86 -10.36 -0.12
N ASP A 97 14.17 -9.70 -1.24
CA ASP A 97 14.12 -8.25 -1.29
C ASP A 97 12.67 -7.74 -1.19
N LYS A 98 12.53 -6.46 -0.86
CA LYS A 98 11.25 -5.81 -0.64
C LYS A 98 10.30 -5.96 -1.83
N ASP A 99 10.81 -5.74 -3.03
CA ASP A 99 9.97 -5.66 -4.23
C ASP A 99 9.44 -7.04 -4.60
N GLU A 100 10.29 -8.08 -4.52
CA GLU A 100 9.86 -9.46 -4.76
C GLU A 100 8.77 -9.89 -3.77
N ILE A 101 9.01 -9.68 -2.48
CA ILE A 101 8.09 -10.13 -1.43
C ILE A 101 6.77 -9.36 -1.48
N LEU A 102 6.82 -8.04 -1.68
CA LEU A 102 5.61 -7.25 -1.86
C LEU A 102 4.87 -7.61 -3.15
N ALA A 103 5.56 -7.95 -4.24
CA ALA A 103 4.91 -8.36 -5.48
C ALA A 103 4.14 -9.68 -5.28
N ARG A 104 4.74 -10.67 -4.61
CA ARG A 104 4.06 -11.92 -4.24
C ARG A 104 2.80 -11.63 -3.42
N TRP A 105 2.95 -10.91 -2.31
CA TRP A 105 1.85 -10.55 -1.42
C TRP A 105 0.73 -9.79 -2.12
N ASN A 106 1.09 -8.75 -2.88
CA ASN A 106 0.12 -7.90 -3.55
C ASN A 106 -0.63 -8.64 -4.68
N THR A 107 -0.08 -9.71 -5.25
CA THR A 107 -0.85 -10.59 -6.15
C THR A 107 -2.03 -11.23 -5.44
N ALA A 108 -1.85 -11.74 -4.22
CA ALA A 108 -2.94 -12.28 -3.42
C ALA A 108 -3.97 -11.19 -3.04
N VAL A 109 -3.50 -10.00 -2.62
CA VAL A 109 -4.37 -8.85 -2.30
C VAL A 109 -5.21 -8.42 -3.52
N LYS A 110 -4.60 -8.33 -4.71
CA LYS A 110 -5.27 -7.95 -5.97
C LYS A 110 -6.37 -8.95 -6.36
N ALA A 111 -6.25 -10.22 -5.99
CA ALA A 111 -7.25 -11.25 -6.29
C ALA A 111 -8.45 -11.25 -5.32
N MET A 112 -8.35 -10.59 -4.16
CA MET A 112 -9.39 -10.61 -3.13
C MET A 112 -10.79 -10.17 -3.61
N PRO A 113 -10.95 -9.15 -4.46
CA PRO A 113 -12.27 -8.79 -4.98
C PRO A 113 -12.94 -9.94 -5.74
N GLU A 114 -12.15 -10.72 -6.51
CA GLU A 114 -12.66 -11.89 -7.22
C GLU A 114 -13.02 -13.02 -6.25
N LEU A 115 -12.15 -13.29 -5.26
CA LEU A 115 -12.43 -14.27 -4.20
C LEU A 115 -13.73 -13.96 -3.45
N ASN A 116 -13.94 -12.68 -3.11
CA ASN A 116 -15.11 -12.23 -2.38
C ASN A 116 -16.38 -12.19 -3.25
N ALA A 117 -16.24 -12.00 -4.57
CA ALA A 117 -17.37 -12.02 -5.50
C ALA A 117 -17.95 -13.42 -5.71
N LEU A 118 -17.20 -14.49 -5.41
CA LEU A 118 -17.71 -15.87 -5.41
C LEU A 118 -18.83 -16.08 -4.39
N ASP A 119 -18.81 -15.27 -3.33
CA ASP A 119 -19.83 -15.25 -2.28
C ASP A 119 -20.12 -16.64 -1.68
N LEU A 120 -19.06 -17.45 -1.55
CA LEU A 120 -19.12 -18.84 -1.09
C LEU A 120 -19.72 -18.92 0.30
N ASN A 121 -20.59 -19.89 0.56
CA ASN A 121 -21.09 -20.11 1.91
C ASN A 121 -19.96 -20.60 2.83
N TYR A 122 -19.92 -20.09 4.05
CA TYR A 122 -19.01 -20.58 5.07
C TYR A 122 -19.67 -21.74 5.83
N PRO A 123 -19.10 -22.96 5.84
CA PRO A 123 -19.71 -24.11 6.51
C PRO A 123 -19.91 -23.88 8.01
N ASP A 124 -21.01 -24.39 8.56
CA ASP A 124 -21.25 -24.37 10.00
C ASP A 124 -20.05 -24.98 10.75
N TYR A 125 -19.52 -24.24 11.73
CA TYR A 125 -18.34 -24.60 12.51
C TYR A 125 -17.06 -24.82 11.70
N GLY A 126 -17.04 -24.38 10.44
CA GLY A 126 -15.89 -24.45 9.55
C GLY A 126 -15.68 -25.80 8.85
N PHE A 127 -16.60 -26.75 8.92
CA PHE A 127 -16.48 -28.02 8.19
C PHE A 127 -17.84 -28.61 7.76
N LYS A 128 -17.83 -29.42 6.70
CA LYS A 128 -18.99 -30.20 6.28
C LYS A 128 -18.85 -31.65 6.74
N VAL A 129 -19.93 -32.21 7.30
CA VAL A 129 -20.00 -33.65 7.67
C VAL A 129 -20.08 -34.53 6.42
N PHE A 130 -20.66 -34.01 5.34
CA PHE A 130 -20.76 -34.68 4.04
C PHE A 130 -20.32 -33.73 2.92
N GLY A 131 -19.46 -34.23 2.03
CA GLY A 131 -18.95 -33.48 0.87
C GLY A 131 -17.69 -32.67 1.16
N ASP A 132 -17.31 -31.86 0.19
CA ASP A 132 -16.09 -31.05 0.25
C ASP A 132 -16.26 -29.84 1.18
N THR A 133 -15.25 -29.58 2.00
CA THR A 133 -15.19 -28.38 2.85
C THR A 133 -14.40 -27.28 2.14
N VAL A 134 -15.04 -26.15 1.90
CA VAL A 134 -14.38 -24.90 1.46
C VAL A 134 -14.57 -23.87 2.57
N ASN A 135 -13.49 -23.42 3.21
CA ASN A 135 -13.53 -22.59 4.42
C ASN A 135 -12.29 -21.66 4.51
N SER A 136 -11.96 -21.19 5.72
CA SER A 136 -10.77 -20.36 6.00
C SER A 136 -9.46 -20.98 5.51
N ASN A 137 -9.23 -22.28 5.72
CA ASN A 137 -7.98 -22.93 5.31
C ASN A 137 -7.94 -23.14 3.78
N SER A 138 -9.09 -23.22 3.12
CA SER A 138 -9.15 -23.16 1.65
C SER A 138 -8.74 -21.79 1.11
N ALA A 139 -9.05 -20.70 1.83
CA ALA A 139 -8.56 -19.37 1.48
C ALA A 139 -7.05 -19.26 1.72
N PHE A 140 -6.55 -19.76 2.86
CA PHE A 140 -5.12 -19.85 3.15
C PHE A 140 -4.35 -20.55 2.01
N ARG A 141 -4.82 -21.73 1.60
CA ARG A 141 -4.27 -22.45 0.44
C ARG A 141 -4.29 -21.61 -0.83
N THR A 142 -5.43 -21.00 -1.13
CA THR A 142 -5.61 -20.19 -2.35
C THR A 142 -4.64 -19.01 -2.38
N PHE A 143 -4.45 -18.32 -1.25
CA PHE A 143 -3.48 -17.24 -1.14
C PHE A 143 -2.04 -17.72 -1.32
N GLY A 144 -1.65 -18.84 -0.70
CA GLY A 144 -0.32 -19.41 -0.89
C GLY A 144 -0.01 -19.69 -2.36
N GLU A 145 -0.94 -20.33 -3.07
CA GLU A 145 -0.78 -20.62 -4.49
C GLU A 145 -0.77 -19.35 -5.36
N LEU A 146 -1.60 -18.34 -5.05
CA LEU A 146 -1.56 -17.02 -5.72
C LEU A 146 -0.23 -16.30 -5.51
N MET A 147 0.42 -16.46 -4.36
CA MET A 147 1.75 -15.90 -4.09
C MET A 147 2.89 -16.77 -4.67
N SER A 148 2.57 -17.88 -5.33
CA SER A 148 3.52 -18.93 -5.74
C SER A 148 4.39 -19.40 -4.58
N LEU A 149 3.76 -19.65 -3.42
CA LEU A 149 4.37 -20.18 -2.21
C LEU A 149 3.89 -21.62 -1.96
N PRO A 150 4.74 -22.49 -1.37
CA PRO A 150 4.28 -23.77 -0.89
C PRO A 150 3.21 -23.57 0.20
N VAL A 151 2.22 -24.47 0.20
CA VAL A 151 1.20 -24.51 1.25
C VAL A 151 1.65 -25.56 2.25
N GLU A 152 1.91 -25.12 3.48
CA GLU A 152 2.35 -25.97 4.59
C GLU A 152 1.15 -26.44 5.42
N ASP A 153 1.26 -27.66 5.94
CA ASP A 153 0.38 -28.18 7.00
C ASP A 153 1.00 -27.85 8.38
N PHE A 154 0.18 -27.61 9.40
CA PHE A 154 0.66 -27.41 10.77
C PHE A 154 0.53 -28.67 11.63
N PRO A 155 1.65 -29.28 12.08
CA PRO A 155 1.61 -30.50 12.86
C PRO A 155 0.73 -30.40 14.11
N GLY A 156 -0.10 -31.43 14.33
CA GLY A 156 -0.95 -31.52 15.52
C GLY A 156 -2.17 -30.61 15.51
N SER A 157 -2.54 -30.07 14.34
CA SER A 157 -3.80 -29.38 14.06
C SER A 157 -4.62 -30.19 13.04
N ILE A 158 -5.95 -30.16 13.17
CA ILE A 158 -6.84 -30.61 12.10
C ILE A 158 -7.14 -29.38 11.24
N GLU A 159 -6.93 -29.47 9.93
CA GLU A 159 -7.08 -28.33 9.02
C GLU A 159 -8.13 -28.62 7.93
N PRO A 160 -9.44 -28.66 8.28
CA PRO A 160 -10.49 -28.91 7.30
C PRO A 160 -10.40 -27.90 6.16
N GLY A 161 -10.62 -28.35 4.92
CA GLY A 161 -10.62 -27.48 3.75
C GLY A 161 -9.23 -27.10 3.20
N LEU A 162 -8.13 -27.44 3.85
CA LEU A 162 -6.76 -27.17 3.35
C LEU A 162 -6.45 -27.88 2.01
N GLY A 163 -7.14 -28.99 1.74
CA GLY A 163 -7.09 -29.69 0.45
C GLY A 163 -7.93 -29.05 -0.67
N LYS A 164 -8.65 -27.96 -0.39
CA LYS A 164 -9.58 -27.28 -1.31
C LYS A 164 -9.18 -25.82 -1.54
N ARG A 165 -9.79 -25.21 -2.55
CA ARG A 165 -9.50 -23.85 -3.02
C ARG A 165 -10.78 -23.05 -3.14
N MET A 166 -10.66 -21.73 -3.08
CA MET A 166 -11.76 -20.83 -3.44
C MET A 166 -11.91 -20.72 -4.97
N LEU A 167 -10.80 -20.71 -5.70
CA LEU A 167 -10.77 -20.63 -7.17
C LEU A 167 -10.38 -21.97 -7.80
N SER A 168 -10.70 -22.13 -9.08
CA SER A 168 -10.19 -23.25 -9.87
C SER A 168 -8.66 -23.15 -10.00
N GLN A 169 -8.01 -24.30 -10.15
CA GLN A 169 -6.55 -24.35 -10.32
C GLN A 169 -6.10 -23.59 -11.58
N GLU A 170 -6.87 -23.66 -12.66
CA GLU A 170 -6.63 -22.92 -13.90
C GLU A 170 -6.65 -21.41 -13.64
N ARG A 171 -7.66 -20.93 -12.90
CA ARG A 171 -7.77 -19.50 -12.60
C ARG A 171 -6.65 -19.03 -11.66
N ILE A 172 -6.25 -19.86 -10.69
CA ILE A 172 -5.08 -19.57 -9.86
C ILE A 172 -3.81 -19.51 -10.71
N GLU A 173 -3.63 -20.40 -11.68
CA GLU A 173 -2.46 -20.39 -12.57
C GLU A 173 -2.38 -19.13 -13.45
N GLU A 174 -3.53 -18.57 -13.84
CA GLU A 174 -3.61 -17.28 -14.55
C GLU A 174 -3.24 -16.09 -13.66
N LEU A 175 -3.66 -16.12 -12.39
CA LEU A 175 -3.54 -15.00 -11.47
C LEU A 175 -2.26 -15.02 -10.63
N ARG A 176 -1.66 -16.20 -10.42
CA ARG A 176 -0.53 -16.37 -9.50
C ARG A 176 0.67 -15.51 -9.89
N TYR A 177 1.44 -15.15 -8.88
CA TYR A 177 2.72 -14.47 -9.04
C TYR A 177 3.62 -15.29 -9.97
N ARG A 178 4.15 -14.65 -11.01
CA ARG A 178 5.16 -15.22 -11.89
C ARG A 178 6.40 -14.36 -11.81
N GLU A 179 7.51 -14.99 -11.46
CA GLU A 179 8.80 -14.31 -11.42
C GLU A 179 9.15 -13.83 -12.82
N GLN A 180 9.21 -12.51 -13.00
CA GLN A 180 9.70 -11.92 -14.25
C GLN A 180 11.23 -11.84 -14.18
N PRO A 181 11.95 -12.29 -15.24
CA PRO A 181 13.40 -12.18 -15.27
C PRO A 181 13.80 -10.71 -15.09
N ALA A 182 14.88 -10.47 -14.33
CA ALA A 182 15.29 -9.14 -13.86
C ALA A 182 15.43 -8.05 -14.96
N GLN A 183 15.56 -8.45 -16.23
CA GLN A 183 15.59 -7.53 -17.38
C GLN A 183 14.21 -6.99 -17.81
N ASN A 184 13.14 -7.67 -17.44
CA ASN A 184 11.75 -7.25 -17.62
C ASN A 184 11.10 -6.78 -16.31
N ARG A 185 11.86 -6.68 -15.21
CA ARG A 185 11.45 -5.90 -14.05
C ARG A 185 11.49 -4.42 -14.44
N GLU A 186 10.51 -3.98 -15.23
CA GLU A 186 9.99 -2.64 -15.00
C GLU A 186 9.64 -2.62 -13.50
N PRO A 187 10.19 -1.71 -12.69
CA PRO A 187 9.79 -1.61 -11.30
C PRO A 187 8.26 -1.51 -11.34
N GLU A 188 7.55 -2.41 -10.65
CA GLU A 188 6.11 -2.29 -10.44
C GLU A 188 5.89 -1.06 -9.54
N ARG A 189 6.02 0.12 -10.16
CA ARG A 189 5.05 1.20 -10.20
C ARG A 189 3.93 0.95 -9.21
N ASN A 190 4.13 1.42 -7.99
CA ASN A 190 3.11 1.46 -6.97
C ASN A 190 1.87 2.16 -7.58
N PRO A 191 0.82 1.44 -8.03
CA PRO A 191 -0.16 2.02 -8.94
C PRO A 191 -0.95 3.17 -8.33
N ALA A 192 -1.00 3.21 -6.99
CA ALA A 192 -1.71 4.22 -6.22
C ALA A 192 -0.98 5.57 -6.14
N ASN A 193 0.36 5.61 -6.26
CA ASN A 193 1.17 6.82 -6.07
C ASN A 193 1.84 7.35 -7.35
N ASP A 194 1.47 6.83 -8.52
CA ASP A 194 1.97 7.35 -9.78
C ASP A 194 1.12 8.56 -10.26
N PRO A 195 1.69 9.77 -10.34
CA PRO A 195 0.96 10.98 -10.70
C PRO A 195 0.54 11.02 -12.17
N THR A 196 0.98 10.09 -13.02
CA THR A 196 0.52 9.99 -14.41
C THR A 196 -0.84 9.30 -14.56
N ARG A 197 -1.39 8.70 -13.49
CA ARG A 197 -2.69 8.00 -13.53
C ARG A 197 -3.88 8.93 -13.31
N GLN A 198 -4.97 8.71 -14.05
CA GLN A 198 -6.18 9.55 -14.01
C GLN A 198 -6.85 9.67 -12.63
N GLY A 199 -6.63 8.71 -11.72
CA GLY A 199 -7.18 8.73 -10.37
C GLY A 199 -6.29 9.38 -9.30
N HIS A 200 -5.07 9.83 -9.65
CA HIS A 200 -4.15 10.43 -8.69
C HIS A 200 -4.52 11.90 -8.40
N PRO A 201 -4.46 12.39 -7.14
CA PRO A 201 -4.78 13.78 -6.81
C PRO A 201 -3.91 14.80 -7.57
N ASP A 202 -2.63 14.48 -7.81
CA ASP A 202 -1.73 15.33 -8.61
C ASP A 202 -1.76 15.01 -10.12
N HIS A 203 -2.73 14.22 -10.62
CA HIS A 203 -2.79 13.85 -12.04
C HIS A 203 -2.83 15.06 -12.96
N THR A 204 -3.69 16.03 -12.62
CA THR A 204 -3.84 17.27 -13.37
C THR A 204 -2.55 18.06 -13.43
N LEU A 205 -1.82 18.14 -12.32
CA LEU A 205 -0.52 18.83 -12.25
C LEU A 205 0.53 18.15 -13.14
N MET A 206 0.63 16.81 -13.07
CA MET A 206 1.58 16.06 -13.90
C MET A 206 1.28 16.19 -15.39
N GLN A 207 0.00 16.13 -15.77
CA GLN A 207 -0.43 16.34 -17.16
C GLN A 207 -0.13 17.78 -17.64
N GLN A 208 -0.36 18.78 -16.80
CA GLN A 208 -0.05 20.17 -17.10
C GLN A 208 1.44 20.38 -17.35
N ILE A 209 2.31 19.79 -16.52
CA ILE A 209 3.77 19.84 -16.66
C ILE A 209 4.19 19.15 -17.96
N ARG A 210 3.75 17.91 -18.17
CA ARG A 210 4.12 17.13 -19.36
C ARG A 210 3.78 17.86 -20.66
N LYS A 211 2.56 18.38 -20.77
CA LYS A 211 2.11 19.12 -21.95
C LYS A 211 2.97 20.37 -22.21
N LYS A 212 3.41 21.06 -21.16
CA LYS A 212 4.27 22.25 -21.29
C LYS A 212 5.69 21.87 -21.71
N ILE A 213 6.25 20.79 -21.17
CA ILE A 213 7.56 20.27 -21.60
C ILE A 213 7.52 19.80 -23.06
N GLU A 214 6.46 19.10 -23.47
CA GLU A 214 6.27 18.68 -24.86
C GLU A 214 6.27 19.89 -25.81
N GLY A 215 5.63 21.00 -25.43
CA GLY A 215 5.64 22.25 -26.19
C GLY A 215 7.00 22.97 -26.25
N LEU A 216 7.98 22.58 -25.43
CA LEU A 216 9.34 23.12 -25.45
C LEU A 216 10.32 22.28 -26.28
N ASN A 217 9.92 21.11 -26.78
CA ASN A 217 10.80 20.24 -27.57
C ASN A 217 11.29 20.90 -28.87
N ASP A 218 10.52 21.81 -29.44
CA ASP A 218 10.89 22.54 -30.66
C ASP A 218 11.97 23.62 -30.42
N SER A 219 12.35 23.89 -29.16
CA SER A 219 13.38 24.87 -28.82
C SER A 219 14.81 24.44 -29.18
N GLY A 220 15.04 23.16 -29.49
CA GLY A 220 16.36 22.59 -29.76
C GLY A 220 17.23 22.36 -28.52
N HIS A 221 16.76 22.74 -27.34
CA HIS A 221 17.46 22.56 -26.06
C HIS A 221 17.00 21.33 -25.26
N LEU A 222 15.81 20.79 -25.58
CA LEU A 222 15.26 19.58 -24.99
C LEU A 222 15.08 18.52 -26.08
N GLN A 223 15.33 17.26 -25.74
CA GLN A 223 15.06 16.14 -26.65
C GLN A 223 13.71 15.53 -26.29
N ALA A 224 12.91 15.19 -27.30
CA ALA A 224 11.61 14.54 -27.09
C ALA A 224 11.73 13.24 -26.28
N ALA A 225 12.84 12.50 -26.42
CA ALA A 225 13.14 11.29 -25.66
C ALA A 225 13.31 11.52 -24.14
N ASP A 226 13.61 12.76 -23.71
CA ASP A 226 13.80 13.09 -22.30
C ASP A 226 12.53 13.65 -21.64
N THR A 227 11.43 13.78 -22.39
CA THR A 227 10.18 14.40 -21.92
C THR A 227 9.69 13.82 -20.60
N ASP A 228 9.72 12.49 -20.45
CA ASP A 228 9.24 11.82 -19.24
C ASP A 228 10.14 12.12 -18.03
N ARG A 229 11.47 12.06 -18.19
CA ARG A 229 12.45 12.38 -17.13
C ARG A 229 12.37 13.83 -16.69
N ILE A 230 12.30 14.75 -17.66
CA ILE A 230 12.16 16.18 -17.40
C ILE A 230 10.83 16.45 -16.68
N SER A 231 9.72 15.87 -17.14
CA SER A 231 8.40 16.07 -16.53
C SER A 231 8.37 15.58 -15.08
N ALA A 232 8.94 14.41 -14.80
CA ALA A 232 9.02 13.85 -13.45
C ALA A 232 9.90 14.70 -12.52
N SER A 233 11.04 15.16 -13.03
CA SER A 233 11.95 16.05 -12.30
C SER A 233 11.32 17.40 -11.96
N VAL A 234 10.62 18.00 -12.93
CA VAL A 234 9.89 19.25 -12.75
C VAL A 234 8.71 19.09 -11.79
N TYR A 235 8.01 17.96 -11.83
CA TYR A 235 6.98 17.62 -10.84
C TYR A 235 7.57 17.55 -9.43
N ALA A 236 8.72 16.89 -9.25
CA ALA A 236 9.40 16.84 -7.96
C ALA A 236 9.83 18.23 -7.46
N LEU A 237 10.34 19.08 -8.35
CA LEU A 237 10.66 20.49 -8.04
C LEU A 237 9.41 21.27 -7.61
N ALA A 238 8.29 21.09 -8.31
CA ALA A 238 7.02 21.74 -8.00
C ALA A 238 6.53 21.35 -6.58
N LYS A 239 6.53 20.06 -6.25
CA LYS A 239 6.12 19.58 -4.91
C LYS A 239 7.07 20.05 -3.82
N GLN A 240 8.38 20.04 -4.07
CA GLN A 240 9.38 20.55 -3.12
C GLN A 240 9.18 22.03 -2.78
N ASN A 241 8.64 22.82 -3.73
CA ASN A 241 8.41 24.25 -3.55
C ASN A 241 6.93 24.60 -3.33
N ASN A 242 6.10 23.61 -2.95
CA ASN A 242 4.68 23.78 -2.62
C ASN A 242 3.82 24.37 -3.75
N PHE A 243 4.16 24.08 -5.01
CA PHE A 243 3.33 24.46 -6.15
C PHE A 243 2.06 23.60 -6.18
N SER A 244 0.92 24.25 -6.41
CA SER A 244 -0.36 23.59 -6.66
C SER A 244 -0.70 23.54 -8.16
N SER A 245 -0.10 24.41 -8.98
CA SER A 245 -0.16 24.40 -10.45
C SER A 245 1.17 24.87 -11.03
N VAL A 246 1.45 24.57 -12.30
CA VAL A 246 2.63 25.11 -13.03
C VAL A 246 2.13 25.88 -14.24
N ASP A 247 1.94 27.19 -14.07
CA ASP A 247 1.30 28.06 -15.06
C ASP A 247 2.25 28.39 -16.22
N GLU A 248 3.55 28.43 -15.98
CA GLU A 248 4.57 28.63 -17.01
C GLU A 248 5.79 27.72 -16.79
N ILE A 249 6.36 27.22 -17.89
CA ILE A 249 7.68 26.59 -17.91
C ILE A 249 8.52 27.29 -18.97
N ALA A 250 9.70 27.74 -18.60
CA ALA A 250 10.62 28.43 -19.50
C ALA A 250 12.05 27.91 -19.35
N LEU A 251 12.81 27.99 -20.43
CA LEU A 251 14.25 27.71 -20.42
C LEU A 251 15.04 29.00 -20.20
N SER A 252 16.22 28.90 -19.58
CA SER A 252 17.12 30.04 -19.44
C SER A 252 17.48 30.62 -20.81
N GLN A 253 17.52 31.95 -20.90
CA GLN A 253 18.11 32.66 -22.03
C GLN A 253 19.64 32.81 -21.83
N GLN A 254 20.37 33.03 -22.92
CA GLN A 254 21.80 33.31 -22.84
C GLN A 254 22.04 34.63 -22.09
N THR A 255 22.81 34.56 -21.00
CA THR A 255 23.28 35.71 -20.22
C THR A 255 24.77 35.55 -19.93
N SER A 256 25.38 36.50 -19.21
CA SER A 256 26.74 36.33 -18.67
C SER A 256 26.82 35.28 -17.56
N ALA A 257 25.69 34.90 -16.96
CA ALA A 257 25.61 34.00 -15.81
C ALA A 257 25.07 32.60 -16.13
N ALA A 258 24.46 32.40 -17.31
CA ALA A 258 23.90 31.12 -17.74
C ALA A 258 23.80 31.03 -19.27
N ALA A 259 24.00 29.82 -19.81
CA ALA A 259 23.77 29.52 -21.21
C ALA A 259 22.27 29.40 -21.54
N ALA A 260 21.93 29.59 -22.82
CA ALA A 260 20.59 29.28 -23.31
C ALA A 260 20.27 27.79 -23.07
N GLY A 261 19.12 27.49 -22.47
CA GLY A 261 18.69 26.13 -22.16
C GLY A 261 19.37 25.46 -20.96
N GLU A 262 20.27 26.14 -20.24
CA GLU A 262 20.97 25.58 -19.08
C GLU A 262 20.05 25.24 -17.90
N LYS A 263 18.98 26.02 -17.70
CA LYS A 263 18.04 25.87 -16.57
C LYS A 263 16.60 25.82 -17.05
N ILE A 264 15.78 25.06 -16.34
CA ILE A 264 14.32 25.04 -16.45
C ILE A 264 13.75 25.84 -15.28
N PHE A 265 12.86 26.78 -15.58
CA PHE A 265 12.12 27.58 -14.60
C PHE A 265 10.64 27.18 -14.62
N ILE A 266 10.05 27.10 -13.44
CA ILE A 266 8.61 26.95 -13.26
C ILE A 266 8.04 28.16 -12.51
N LEU A 267 6.84 28.56 -12.91
CA LEU A 267 6.12 29.70 -12.35
C LEU A 267 4.67 29.30 -12.04
N GLN A 268 4.17 29.76 -10.89
CA GLN A 268 2.74 29.76 -10.56
C GLN A 268 2.29 31.21 -10.32
N GLY A 269 1.27 31.64 -11.06
CA GLY A 269 0.79 33.01 -11.15
C GLY A 269 1.30 33.77 -12.38
N ALA A 270 0.93 35.04 -12.49
CA ALA A 270 1.33 35.90 -13.60
C ALA A 270 2.82 36.27 -13.52
N SER A 271 3.51 36.33 -14.66
CA SER A 271 4.96 36.57 -14.74
C SER A 271 5.39 37.96 -14.26
N ASP A 272 4.49 38.94 -14.32
CA ASP A 272 4.64 40.31 -13.80
C ASP A 272 4.26 40.45 -12.32
N ASN A 273 3.70 39.40 -11.70
CA ASN A 273 3.38 39.41 -10.28
C ASN A 273 4.64 39.09 -9.44
N PRO A 274 5.08 40.00 -8.55
CA PRO A 274 6.22 39.75 -7.67
C PRO A 274 5.95 38.65 -6.62
N ALA A 275 4.69 38.40 -6.28
CA ALA A 275 4.28 37.33 -5.36
C ALA A 275 4.13 35.95 -6.05
N ALA A 276 4.37 35.86 -7.36
CA ALA A 276 4.33 34.58 -8.06
C ALA A 276 5.42 33.62 -7.55
N LEU A 277 5.06 32.37 -7.32
CA LEU A 277 5.99 31.33 -6.91
C LEU A 277 6.89 30.98 -8.09
N ARG A 278 8.20 30.98 -7.86
CA ARG A 278 9.22 30.66 -8.86
C ARG A 278 10.16 29.62 -8.29
N ALA A 279 10.44 28.59 -9.08
CA ALA A 279 11.49 27.62 -8.79
C ALA A 279 12.24 27.30 -10.07
N TYR A 280 13.46 26.78 -9.94
CA TYR A 280 14.26 26.38 -11.09
C TYR A 280 15.10 25.15 -10.77
N MET A 281 15.52 24.45 -11.82
CA MET A 281 16.53 23.40 -11.73
C MET A 281 17.41 23.38 -12.99
N PRO A 282 18.64 22.85 -12.92
CA PRO A 282 19.47 22.63 -14.09
C PRO A 282 18.78 21.66 -15.07
N THR A 283 18.77 21.99 -16.37
CA THR A 283 18.21 21.11 -17.40
C THR A 283 18.93 19.76 -17.43
N LYS A 284 20.25 19.77 -17.20
CA LYS A 284 21.06 18.54 -17.11
C LYS A 284 20.64 17.63 -15.96
N GLU A 285 20.27 18.21 -14.82
CA GLU A 285 19.74 17.41 -13.70
C GLU A 285 18.40 16.79 -14.09
N ALA A 286 17.51 17.56 -14.72
CA ALA A 286 16.19 17.10 -15.14
C ALA A 286 16.24 15.99 -16.21
N THR A 287 17.24 16.00 -17.10
CA THR A 287 17.40 14.95 -18.13
C THR A 287 18.12 13.70 -17.61
N GLN A 288 18.96 13.84 -16.57
CA GLN A 288 19.76 12.73 -16.03
C GLN A 288 19.08 12.02 -14.87
N THR A 289 18.16 12.67 -14.16
CA THR A 289 17.43 12.06 -13.03
C THR A 289 16.43 11.04 -13.57
N PRO A 290 16.50 9.77 -13.14
CA PRO A 290 15.48 8.78 -13.47
C PRO A 290 14.09 9.21 -12.99
N VAL A 291 13.05 8.77 -13.70
CA VAL A 291 11.66 9.10 -13.38
C VAL A 291 11.31 8.62 -11.96
N GLU A 292 11.76 7.42 -11.63
CA GLU A 292 11.54 6.73 -10.37
C GLU A 292 12.11 7.53 -9.20
N GLN A 293 13.36 7.99 -9.34
CA GLN A 293 14.03 8.79 -8.32
C GLN A 293 13.31 10.11 -8.05
N SER A 294 12.69 10.70 -9.08
CA SER A 294 11.91 11.93 -8.94
C SER A 294 10.61 11.70 -8.15
N PHE A 295 9.93 10.58 -8.39
CA PHE A 295 8.70 10.22 -7.67
C PHE A 295 8.97 9.80 -6.21
N GLU A 296 10.06 9.05 -5.96
CA GLU A 296 10.48 8.71 -4.59
C GLU A 296 10.78 9.96 -3.74
N LYS A 297 11.41 10.97 -4.36
CA LYS A 297 11.67 12.26 -3.70
C LYS A 297 10.37 12.92 -3.25
N VAL A 298 9.32 12.91 -4.09
CA VAL A 298 8.00 13.46 -3.73
C VAL A 298 7.33 12.68 -2.61
N GLN A 299 7.39 11.34 -2.68
CA GLN A 299 6.83 10.48 -1.63
C GLN A 299 7.44 10.77 -0.25
N THR A 300 8.76 10.99 -0.22
CA THR A 300 9.50 11.34 1.00
C THR A 300 9.07 12.71 1.56
N LEU A 301 8.85 13.69 0.68
CA LEU A 301 8.38 15.03 1.08
C LEU A 301 6.98 14.99 1.71
N GLN A 302 6.05 14.24 1.12
CA GLN A 302 4.67 14.10 1.61
C GLN A 302 4.59 13.39 2.96
N SER A 303 5.45 12.40 3.18
CA SER A 303 5.52 11.62 4.42
C SER A 303 6.11 12.45 5.58
N SER A 304 7.01 13.40 5.27
CA SER A 304 7.63 14.28 6.26
C SER A 304 6.71 15.42 6.72
N GLY A 305 5.93 16.01 5.80
CA GLY A 305 5.00 17.11 6.13
C GLY A 305 3.83 16.69 7.03
N SER A 306 3.31 15.48 6.82
CA SER A 306 2.19 14.95 7.61
C SER A 306 2.59 14.55 9.04
N ALA A 307 3.87 14.23 9.30
CA ALA A 307 4.38 14.04 10.66
C ALA A 307 4.48 15.38 11.43
N GLN A 308 4.78 16.48 10.73
CA GLN A 308 4.98 17.80 11.32
C GLN A 308 3.65 18.53 11.60
N GLU A 309 2.65 18.37 10.74
CA GLU A 309 1.28 18.85 10.98
C GLU A 309 0.59 18.12 12.14
N ARG A 310 0.89 16.83 12.33
CA ARG A 310 0.33 16.03 13.44
C ARG A 310 0.89 16.42 14.81
N ALA A 311 2.12 16.95 14.85
CA ALA A 311 2.72 17.48 16.07
C ALA A 311 2.15 18.86 16.48
N GLN A 312 1.60 19.63 15.54
CA GLN A 312 0.97 20.94 15.81
C GLN A 312 -0.53 20.85 16.12
N GLN A 313 -1.18 19.71 15.86
CA GLN A 313 -2.61 19.48 16.12
C GLN A 313 -2.90 18.75 17.43
N GLN A 314 -1.91 18.52 18.31
CA GLN A 314 -2.19 18.04 19.67
C GLN A 314 -2.77 19.18 20.52
N PRO A 315 -4.04 19.10 20.98
CA PRO A 315 -4.55 20.05 21.96
C PRO A 315 -3.92 19.74 23.32
N SER A 316 -3.22 20.72 23.89
CA SER A 316 -2.79 20.72 25.29
C SER A 316 -4.03 20.76 26.21
N HIS A 317 -4.59 19.61 26.56
CA HIS A 317 -5.55 19.48 27.66
C HIS A 317 -5.15 18.30 28.56
N GLN A 318 -4.29 18.58 29.53
CA GLN A 318 -4.25 17.85 30.79
C GLN A 318 -4.29 18.88 31.92
N ILE A 319 -5.49 19.14 32.43
CA ILE A 319 -5.66 19.63 33.80
C ILE A 319 -5.98 18.37 34.63
N PRO A 320 -5.13 17.94 35.57
CA PRO A 320 -5.43 16.79 36.41
C PRO A 320 -6.62 17.06 37.34
N GLU A 321 -7.73 16.36 37.13
CA GLU A 321 -8.88 16.29 38.05
C GLU A 321 -8.53 15.50 39.33
N GLN A 322 -7.57 15.97 40.12
CA GLN A 322 -7.25 15.39 41.42
C GLN A 322 -7.41 16.33 42.63
N GLU A 323 -7.78 17.61 42.44
CA GLU A 323 -7.98 18.55 43.56
C GLU A 323 -9.44 18.85 43.96
N ALA A 324 -10.45 18.29 43.28
CA ALA A 324 -11.86 18.60 43.59
C ALA A 324 -12.52 17.69 44.65
N ARG A 325 -11.80 16.74 45.27
CA ARG A 325 -12.36 15.82 46.28
C ARG A 325 -11.96 16.09 47.74
N GLN A 326 -11.34 17.23 48.06
CA GLN A 326 -10.93 17.55 49.45
C GLN A 326 -11.61 18.79 50.09
N ARG A 327 -12.69 19.33 49.53
CA ARG A 327 -13.48 20.38 50.22
C ARG A 327 -14.96 20.05 50.32
N THR A 328 -15.29 19.03 51.10
CA THR A 328 -16.63 18.91 51.71
C THR A 328 -16.51 18.43 53.16
N THR A 329 -16.02 19.32 54.01
CA THR A 329 -16.30 19.40 55.46
C THR A 329 -16.40 20.91 55.72
N VAL A 330 -17.52 21.49 56.17
CA VAL A 330 -18.08 21.53 57.53
C VAL A 330 -19.53 22.13 57.47
N PRO A 331 -20.34 22.19 58.55
CA PRO A 331 -21.78 21.95 58.54
C PRO A 331 -22.68 23.21 58.61
N SER A 332 -23.98 22.93 58.57
CA SER A 332 -25.15 23.81 58.65
C SER A 332 -25.15 24.89 59.75
N LEU A 333 -25.82 26.00 59.43
CA LEU A 333 -26.70 26.76 60.32
C LEU A 333 -28.05 26.97 59.63
#